data_AF-A0A1H8Z9L3-F1
#
_entry.id   AF-A0A1H8Z9L3-F1
#
_cell.length_a   1.000
_cell.length_b   1.000
_cell.length_c   1.000
_cell.angle_alpha   90.00
_cell.angle_beta   90.00
_cell.angle_gamma   90.00
#
_symmetry.space_group_name_H-M   'P 1'
#
loop_
_entity.id
_entity.type
_entity.pdbx_description
1 polymer ?
#
loop_
_entity_poly.entity_id
_entity_poly.type
_entity_poly.pdbx_seq_one_letter_code
_entity_poly.pdbx_strand_id
1 'polypeptide(L)'
;MTRIINHMGRLMNQVLRTLESPARPPAESYPVAEAIRRGDFGSARLNFLKLPRQSQIRMLQTMDQSAIRRLTLGLPDTTLAHLCAQGPAPLGKTIVGALPEGRRRGVSLMCEQHRRQHS
;
A
#
# COMPACT_ATOMS: atom_id res chain seq x y z
N MET A 1 -15.17 -2.77 -44.62
CA MET A 1 -13.70 -2.84 -44.53
C MET A 1 -13.25 -2.07 -43.30
N THR A 2 -13.15 -2.73 -42.14
CA THR A 2 -13.12 -2.09 -40.82
C THR A 2 -11.92 -2.62 -40.02
N ARG A 3 -10.70 -2.27 -40.43
CA ARG A 3 -9.46 -2.83 -39.84
C ARG A 3 -8.40 -1.79 -39.44
N ILE A 4 -8.75 -0.51 -39.30
CA ILE A 4 -7.77 0.56 -39.01
C ILE A 4 -7.99 1.26 -37.66
N ILE A 5 -9.13 1.07 -36.99
CA ILE A 5 -9.46 1.82 -35.74
C ILE A 5 -8.87 1.17 -34.46
N ASN A 6 -8.52 -0.13 -34.49
CA ASN A 6 -8.11 -0.86 -33.28
C ASN A 6 -6.64 -0.72 -32.87
N HIS A 7 -5.80 0.00 -33.64
CA HIS A 7 -4.37 0.11 -33.32
C HIS A 7 -4.00 1.38 -32.55
N MET A 8 -4.71 2.49 -32.77
CA MET A 8 -4.43 3.76 -32.07
C MET A 8 -4.79 3.72 -30.57
N GLY A 9 -5.85 2.99 -30.20
CA GLY A 9 -6.26 2.86 -28.78
C GLY A 9 -5.27 2.10 -27.90
N ARG A 10 -4.43 1.23 -28.48
CA ARG A 10 -3.41 0.49 -27.71
C ARG A 10 -2.16 1.33 -27.42
N LEU A 11 -1.81 2.24 -28.32
CA LEU A 11 -0.66 3.11 -28.14
C LEU A 11 -0.93 4.17 -27.05
N MET A 12 -2.11 4.77 -27.01
CA MET A 12 -2.46 5.71 -25.93
C MET A 12 -2.49 5.06 -24.53
N ASN A 13 -2.88 3.77 -24.44
CA ASN A 13 -2.88 3.05 -23.16
C ASN A 13 -1.46 2.63 -22.71
N GLN A 14 -0.51 2.48 -23.64
CA GLN A 14 0.90 2.24 -23.31
C GLN A 14 1.61 3.51 -22.83
N VAL A 15 1.34 4.68 -23.42
CA VAL A 15 1.97 5.93 -22.97
C VAL A 15 1.50 6.32 -21.56
N LEU A 16 0.21 6.12 -21.22
CA LEU A 16 -0.28 6.35 -19.85
C LEU A 16 0.35 5.42 -18.82
N ARG A 17 0.59 4.14 -19.17
CA ARG A 17 1.31 3.19 -18.30
C ARG A 17 2.82 3.47 -18.19
N THR A 18 3.41 4.19 -19.14
CA THR A 18 4.85 4.50 -19.14
C THR A 18 5.17 5.75 -18.31
N LEU A 19 4.18 6.60 -18.02
CA LEU A 19 4.31 7.72 -17.09
C LEU A 19 4.10 7.32 -15.62
N GLU A 20 3.52 6.14 -15.36
CA GLU A 20 3.60 5.46 -14.07
C GLU A 20 4.92 4.68 -13.97
N SER A 21 6.05 5.38 -14.09
CA SER A 21 7.26 4.88 -13.46
C SER A 21 6.90 4.68 -11.99
N PRO A 22 7.03 3.46 -11.41
CA PRO A 22 6.82 3.31 -9.98
C PRO A 22 7.81 4.28 -9.34
N ALA A 23 7.28 5.33 -8.71
CA ALA A 23 8.09 6.35 -8.08
C ALA A 23 9.10 5.59 -7.22
N ARG A 24 10.39 5.73 -7.54
CA ARG A 24 11.45 5.06 -6.81
C ARG A 24 11.16 5.31 -5.34
N PRO A 25 11.00 4.26 -4.51
CA PRO A 25 10.61 4.45 -3.13
C PRO A 25 11.63 5.43 -2.52
N PRO A 26 11.18 6.43 -1.74
CA PRO A 26 12.06 7.47 -1.24
C PRO A 26 13.23 6.82 -0.49
N ALA A 27 14.42 7.43 -0.51
CA ALA A 27 15.65 6.78 -0.02
C ALA A 27 15.51 6.23 1.42
N GLU A 28 14.68 6.89 2.25
CA GLU A 28 14.29 6.46 3.59
C GLU A 28 13.59 5.10 3.65
N SER A 29 12.94 4.64 2.59
CA SER A 29 12.27 3.34 2.48
C SER A 29 13.23 2.19 2.15
N TYR A 30 14.47 2.49 1.77
CA TYR A 30 15.47 1.45 1.40
C TYR A 30 15.69 0.39 2.50
N PRO A 31 15.81 0.74 3.80
CA PRO A 31 15.98 -0.25 4.86
C PRO A 31 14.78 -1.20 5.03
N VAL A 32 13.57 -0.75 4.70
CA VAL A 32 12.36 -1.60 4.74
C VAL A 32 12.36 -2.55 3.55
N ALA A 33 12.60 -2.03 2.34
CA ALA A 33 12.64 -2.84 1.13
C ALA A 33 13.73 -3.93 1.20
N GLU A 34 14.91 -3.57 1.71
CA GLU A 34 16.03 -4.50 1.89
C GLU A 34 15.72 -5.58 2.92
N ALA A 35 15.11 -5.23 4.06
CA ALA A 35 14.69 -6.21 5.06
C ALA A 35 13.65 -7.20 4.50
N ILE A 36 12.69 -6.70 3.71
CA ILE A 36 11.68 -7.53 3.03
C ILE A 36 12.33 -8.46 2.02
N ARG A 37 13.28 -7.96 1.21
CA ARG A 37 14.02 -8.77 0.23
C ARG A 37 14.79 -9.92 0.90
N ARG A 38 15.29 -9.70 2.12
CA ARG A 38 15.95 -10.73 2.95
C ARG A 38 14.97 -11.64 3.69
N GLY A 39 13.66 -11.39 3.61
CA GLY A 39 12.63 -12.12 4.34
C GLY A 39 12.54 -11.78 5.84
N ASP A 40 13.26 -10.77 6.30
CA ASP A 40 13.23 -10.31 7.70
C ASP A 40 12.11 -9.28 7.91
N PHE A 41 10.92 -9.80 8.13
CA PHE A 41 9.74 -8.97 8.41
C PHE A 41 9.74 -8.38 9.83
N GLY A 42 10.58 -8.86 10.74
CA GLY A 42 10.75 -8.24 12.06
C GLY A 42 11.39 -6.86 11.90
N SER A 43 12.57 -6.83 11.30
CA SER A 43 13.28 -5.58 10.99
C SER A 43 12.51 -4.69 10.03
N ALA A 44 11.82 -5.27 9.03
CA ALA A 44 11.00 -4.48 8.11
C ALA A 44 9.92 -3.68 8.83
N ARG A 45 9.23 -4.26 9.82
CA ARG A 45 8.20 -3.56 10.59
C ARG A 45 8.79 -2.46 11.46
N LEU A 46 9.90 -2.74 12.14
CA LEU A 46 10.58 -1.73 12.97
C LEU A 46 11.04 -0.55 12.12
N ASN A 47 11.62 -0.81 10.94
CA ASN A 47 12.05 0.23 10.02
C ASN A 47 10.85 0.97 9.42
N PHE A 48 9.75 0.27 9.11
CA PHE A 48 8.53 0.87 8.57
C PHE A 48 7.89 1.83 9.58
N LEU A 49 7.82 1.45 10.86
CA LEU A 49 7.26 2.29 11.93
C LEU A 49 8.07 3.56 12.18
N LYS A 50 9.36 3.60 11.81
CA LYS A 50 10.20 4.80 11.88
C LYS A 50 9.94 5.79 10.74
N LEU A 51 9.31 5.35 9.66
CA LEU A 51 9.04 6.21 8.51
C LEU A 51 7.97 7.26 8.83
N PRO A 52 8.05 8.46 8.22
CA PRO A 52 6.92 9.38 8.19
C PRO A 52 5.67 8.70 7.63
N ARG A 53 4.50 9.05 8.15
CA ARG A 53 3.24 8.40 7.78
C ARG A 53 2.94 8.44 6.28
N GLN A 54 3.24 9.55 5.61
CA GLN A 54 3.04 9.64 4.15
C GLN A 54 3.96 8.68 3.38
N SER A 55 5.17 8.45 3.88
CA SER A 55 6.11 7.49 3.30
C SER A 55 5.70 6.05 3.56
N GLN A 56 5.10 5.76 4.72
CA GLN A 56 4.45 4.46 4.97
C GLN A 56 3.34 4.17 3.96
N ILE A 57 2.46 5.14 3.70
CA ILE A 57 1.36 5.02 2.71
C ILE A 57 1.94 4.78 1.31
N ARG A 58 2.85 5.64 0.86
CA ARG A 58 3.50 5.50 -0.46
C ARG A 58 4.17 4.14 -0.63
N MET A 59 4.89 3.69 0.39
CA MET A 59 5.55 2.41 0.37
C MET A 59 4.53 1.27 0.18
N LEU A 60 3.46 1.24 0.97
CA LEU A 60 2.43 0.21 0.83
C LEU A 60 1.75 0.23 -0.55
N GLN A 61 1.59 1.39 -1.19
CA GLN A 61 1.03 1.46 -2.55
C GLN A 61 1.92 0.80 -3.61
N THR A 62 3.23 0.76 -3.38
CA THR A 62 4.21 0.17 -4.32
C THR A 62 4.51 -1.30 -4.06
N MET A 63 4.00 -1.86 -2.96
CA MET A 63 4.28 -3.23 -2.54
C MET A 63 3.28 -4.22 -3.12
N ASP A 64 3.74 -5.44 -3.37
CA ASP A 64 2.83 -6.53 -3.70
C ASP A 64 1.96 -6.95 -2.49
N GLN A 65 0.84 -7.61 -2.75
CA GLN A 65 -0.11 -8.00 -1.71
C GLN A 65 0.48 -8.98 -0.68
N SER A 66 1.42 -9.84 -1.08
CA SER A 66 2.05 -10.81 -0.19
C SER A 66 2.95 -10.11 0.83
N ALA A 67 3.76 -9.16 0.36
CA ALA A 67 4.62 -8.32 1.19
C ALA A 67 3.79 -7.44 2.12
N ILE A 68 2.70 -6.82 1.63
CA ILE A 68 1.76 -6.08 2.47
C ILE A 68 1.21 -6.99 3.57
N ARG A 69 0.71 -8.18 3.23
CA ARG A 69 0.18 -9.14 4.20
C ARG A 69 1.19 -9.52 5.25
N ARG A 70 2.41 -9.88 4.85
CA ARG A 70 3.45 -10.27 5.80
C ARG A 70 3.86 -9.10 6.69
N LEU A 71 3.94 -7.89 6.14
CA LEU A 71 4.27 -6.70 6.91
C LEU A 71 3.17 -6.36 7.94
N THR A 72 1.91 -6.29 7.52
CA THR A 72 0.78 -5.84 8.36
C THR A 72 0.43 -6.79 9.50
N LEU A 73 0.71 -8.09 9.38
CA LEU A 73 0.44 -9.09 10.43
C LEU A 73 0.99 -8.71 11.80
N GLY A 74 2.15 -8.06 11.86
CA GLY A 74 2.81 -7.66 13.10
C GLY A 74 2.70 -6.17 13.44
N LEU A 75 1.92 -5.39 12.68
CA LEU A 75 1.74 -3.97 12.97
C LEU A 75 0.59 -3.74 13.97
N PRO A 76 0.64 -2.68 14.80
CA PRO A 76 -0.45 -2.32 15.70
C PRO A 76 -1.74 -1.97 14.94
N ASP A 77 -2.90 -2.35 15.51
CA ASP A 77 -4.21 -2.07 14.89
C ASP A 77 -4.47 -0.57 14.70
N THR A 78 -4.04 0.26 15.65
CA THR A 78 -4.13 1.73 15.56
C THR A 78 -3.33 2.28 14.38
N THR A 79 -2.10 1.78 14.18
CA THR A 79 -1.26 2.15 13.03
C THR A 79 -1.96 1.78 11.73
N LEU A 80 -2.47 0.56 11.62
CA LEU A 80 -3.18 0.09 10.43
C LEU A 80 -4.43 0.92 10.16
N ALA A 81 -5.21 1.24 11.20
CA ALA A 81 -6.40 2.07 11.08
C ALA A 81 -6.09 3.47 10.55
N HIS A 82 -5.03 4.12 11.04
CA HIS A 82 -4.59 5.41 10.52
C HIS A 82 -4.14 5.35 9.06
N LEU A 83 -3.39 4.31 8.68
CA LEU A 83 -2.95 4.11 7.30
C LEU A 83 -4.13 3.86 6.35
N CYS A 84 -5.12 3.08 6.78
CA CYS A 84 -6.35 2.87 6.03
C CYS A 84 -7.20 4.15 5.90
N ALA A 85 -7.21 5.00 6.93
CA ALA A 85 -8.01 6.21 6.95
C ALA A 85 -7.42 7.31 6.07
N GLN A 86 -6.09 7.48 6.11
CA GLN A 86 -5.38 8.54 5.40
C GLN A 86 -4.88 8.11 4.01
N GLY A 87 -4.74 6.81 3.78
CA GLY A 87 -4.42 6.25 2.47
C GLY A 87 -5.63 6.23 1.51
N PRO A 88 -5.39 6.01 0.22
CA PRO A 88 -6.47 5.90 -0.75
C PRO A 88 -7.35 4.66 -0.48
N ALA A 89 -8.63 4.73 -0.83
CA ALA A 89 -9.60 3.68 -0.52
C ALA A 89 -9.19 2.25 -0.96
N PRO A 90 -8.57 2.02 -2.13
CA PRO A 90 -8.07 0.69 -2.50
C PRO A 90 -7.02 0.15 -1.54
N LEU A 91 -6.10 1.00 -1.06
CA LEU A 91 -5.08 0.60 -0.09
C LEU A 91 -5.71 0.16 1.24
N GLY A 92 -6.71 0.89 1.73
CA GLY A 92 -7.43 0.50 2.95
C GLY A 92 -8.06 -0.89 2.83
N LYS A 93 -8.67 -1.21 1.68
CA LYS A 93 -9.22 -2.55 1.40
C LYS A 93 -8.13 -3.61 1.38
N THR A 94 -6.98 -3.32 0.77
CA THR A 94 -5.83 -4.25 0.74
C THR A 94 -5.29 -4.52 2.14
N ILE A 95 -5.08 -3.48 2.95
CA ILE A 95 -4.60 -3.62 4.33
C ILE A 95 -5.58 -4.48 5.14
N VAL A 96 -6.87 -4.15 5.14
CA VAL A 96 -7.89 -4.90 5.89
C VAL A 96 -7.99 -6.34 5.40
N GLY A 97 -8.02 -6.58 4.09
CA GLY A 97 -8.11 -7.92 3.52
C GLY A 97 -6.91 -8.80 3.87
N ALA A 98 -5.74 -8.19 4.07
CA ALA A 98 -4.51 -8.87 4.43
C ALA A 98 -4.46 -9.34 5.90
N LEU A 99 -5.33 -8.80 6.77
CA LEU A 99 -5.37 -9.18 8.18
C LEU A 99 -6.06 -10.54 8.40
N PRO A 100 -5.72 -11.26 9.49
CA PRO A 100 -6.51 -12.38 9.98
C PRO A 100 -7.93 -11.93 10.32
N GLU A 101 -8.91 -12.81 10.12
CA GLU A 101 -10.35 -12.49 10.23
C GLU A 101 -10.71 -11.79 11.55
N GLY A 102 -10.18 -12.27 12.68
CA GLY A 102 -10.45 -11.69 14.00
C GLY A 102 -10.04 -10.22 14.17
N ARG A 103 -9.10 -9.72 13.34
CA ARG A 103 -8.64 -8.31 13.39
C ARG A 103 -9.31 -7.40 12.37
N ARG A 104 -9.87 -7.97 11.29
CA ARG A 104 -10.43 -7.19 10.16
C ARG A 104 -11.49 -6.21 10.61
N ARG A 105 -12.44 -6.68 11.43
CA ARG A 105 -13.58 -5.87 11.89
C ARG A 105 -13.12 -4.69 12.75
N GLY A 106 -12.22 -4.95 13.71
CA GLY A 106 -11.69 -3.92 14.60
C GLY A 106 -10.99 -2.81 13.84
N VAL A 107 -10.02 -3.17 12.99
CA VAL A 107 -9.28 -2.19 12.18
C VAL A 107 -10.18 -1.43 11.21
N SER A 108 -11.19 -2.08 10.62
CA SER A 108 -12.13 -1.41 9.71
C SER A 108 -12.97 -0.35 10.42
N LEU A 109 -13.46 -0.64 11.64
CA LEU A 109 -14.23 0.32 12.44
C LEU A 109 -13.37 1.52 12.84
N MET A 110 -12.14 1.28 13.30
CA MET A 110 -11.22 2.37 13.68
C MET A 110 -10.85 3.23 12.46
N CYS A 111 -10.62 2.60 11.30
CA CYS A 111 -10.37 3.31 10.05
C CYS A 111 -11.54 4.25 9.71
N GLU A 112 -12.78 3.74 9.77
CA GLU A 112 -13.98 4.51 9.47
C GLU A 112 -14.16 5.67 10.47
N GLN A 113 -13.96 5.40 11.76
CA GLN A 113 -13.99 6.43 12.80
C GLN A 113 -12.97 7.55 12.51
N HIS A 114 -11.73 7.19 12.16
CA HIS A 114 -10.71 8.19 11.84
C HIS A 114 -11.03 8.99 10.58
N ARG A 115 -11.63 8.39 9.55
CA ARG A 115 -12.04 9.15 8.35
C ARG A 115 -13.05 10.23 8.67
N ARG A 116 -14.06 9.91 9.50
CA ARG A 116 -15.11 10.86 9.91
C ARG A 116 -14.58 12.01 10.76
N GLN A 117 -13.47 11.81 11.47
CA GLN A 117 -12.83 12.85 12.27
C GLN A 117 -11.94 13.79 11.45
N HIS A 118 -11.58 13.39 10.22
CA HIS A 118 -10.69 14.14 9.33
C HIS A 118 -11.38 14.63 8.04
N SER A 119 -12.69 14.40 7.90
CA SER A 119 -13.58 14.97 6.87
C SER A 119 -14.23 16.25 7.35
#